data_AF-A0A2M6ZCW4-F1
#
_entry.id   AF-A0A2M6ZCW4-F1
#
_cell.length_a   1.000
_cell.length_b   1.000
_cell.length_c   1.000
_cell.angle_alpha   90.00
_cell.angle_beta   90.00
_cell.angle_gamma   90.00
#
_symmetry.space_group_name_H-M   'P 1'
#
loop_
_entity.id
_entity.type
_entity.pdbx_description
1 polymer ?
#
loop_
_entity_poly.entity_id
_entity_poly.type
_entity_poly.pdbx_seq_one_letter_code
_entity_poly.pdbx_strand_id
1 'polypeptide(L)' 'ITRRHFWEFIRRLTGEGVTVFVTTHYMDEAKHCDRVVMIDVGKIVAMGRPSDIIRKALPDKPNADLNDAFVALMRRSTP' A
#
# COMPACT_ATOMS: atom_id res chain seq x y z
N ILE A 1 -20.29 3.83 -4.26
CA ILE A 1 -20.30 3.98 -5.73
C ILE A 1 -19.16 4.91 -6.21
N THR A 2 -18.99 6.10 -5.62
CA THR A 2 -17.99 7.12 -6.03
C THR A 2 -16.52 6.68 -5.98
N ARG A 3 -16.06 6.02 -4.90
CA ARG A 3 -14.63 5.58 -4.80
C ARG A 3 -14.25 4.48 -5.79
N ARG A 4 -15.20 3.62 -6.15
CA ARG A 4 -14.96 2.58 -7.16
C ARG A 4 -14.72 3.19 -8.54
N HIS A 5 -15.55 4.15 -8.94
CA HIS A 5 -15.39 4.86 -10.21
C HIS A 5 -14.06 5.63 -10.28
N PHE A 6 -13.62 6.20 -9.15
CA PHE A 6 -12.31 6.83 -9.06
C PHE A 6 -11.17 5.84 -9.38
N TRP A 7 -11.15 4.67 -8.75
CA TRP A 7 -10.14 3.64 -9.01
C TRP A 7 -10.25 2.98 -10.38
N GLU A 8 -11.45 2.90 -10.96
CA GLU A 8 -11.63 2.49 -12.37
C GLU A 8 -11.02 3.51 -13.33
N PHE A 9 -11.20 4.81 -13.07
CA PHE A 9 -10.61 5.87 -13.86
C PHE A 9 -9.07 5.87 -13.77
N ILE A 10 -8.51 5.75 -12.56
CA ILE A 10 -7.04 5.63 -12.39
C ILE A 10 -6.49 4.42 -13.14
N ARG A 11 -7.15 3.25 -13.04
CA ARG A 11 -6.73 2.03 -13.76
C ARG A 11 -6.77 2.19 -15.28
N ARG A 12 -7.73 2.96 -15.82
CA ARG A 12 -7.76 3.27 -17.24
C ARG A 12 -6.54 4.11 -17.64
N LEU A 13 -6.24 5.17 -16.89
CA LEU A 13 -5.09 6.03 -17.17
C LEU A 13 -3.77 5.26 -17.13
N THR A 14 -3.56 4.40 -16.13
CA THR A 14 -2.35 3.59 -16.05
C THR A 14 -2.25 2.55 -17.18
N GLY A 15 -3.40 2.01 -17.64
CA GLY A 15 -3.47 1.16 -18.83
C GLY A 15 -3.10 1.88 -20.13
N GLU A 16 -3.24 3.20 -20.18
CA GLU A 16 -2.83 4.07 -21.30
C GLU A 16 -1.36 4.53 -21.18
N GLY A 17 -0.62 4.05 -20.17
CA GLY A 17 0.79 4.38 -19.95
C GLY A 17 1.05 5.61 -19.06
N VAL A 18 0.00 6.20 -18.49
CA VAL A 18 0.13 7.33 -17.56
C VAL A 18 0.59 6.85 -16.19
N THR A 19 1.65 7.45 -15.64
CA THR A 19 2.06 7.19 -14.26
C THR A 19 1.23 8.03 -13.29
N VAL A 20 0.60 7.39 -12.31
CA VAL A 20 -0.22 8.05 -11.30
C VAL A 20 0.42 7.88 -9.92
N PHE A 21 0.50 8.98 -9.17
CA PHE A 21 0.93 8.97 -7.76
C PHE A 21 -0.26 9.25 -6.86
N VAL A 22 -0.53 8.35 -5.91
CA VAL A 22 -1.64 8.45 -4.96
C VAL A 22 -1.10 8.50 -3.54
N THR A 23 -1.55 9.48 -2.75
CA THR A 23 -1.35 9.52 -1.30
C THR A 23 -2.66 9.16 -0.62
N THR A 24 -2.65 8.15 0.24
CA THR A 24 -3.82 7.74 1.03
C THR A 24 -3.37 7.20 2.38
N HIS A 25 -4.20 7.38 3.39
CA HIS A 25 -4.06 6.75 4.69
C HIS A 25 -4.95 5.50 4.84
N TYR A 26 -5.62 5.06 3.76
CA TYR A 26 -6.44 3.85 3.76
C TYR A 26 -5.69 2.71 3.04
N MET A 27 -5.38 1.62 3.75
CA MET A 27 -4.68 0.48 3.15
C MET A 27 -5.52 -0.23 2.09
N ASP A 28 -6.85 -0.17 2.23
CA ASP A 28 -7.80 -0.63 1.21
C ASP A 28 -7.70 0.13 -0.11
N GLU A 29 -7.19 1.35 -0.09
CA GLU A 29 -6.92 2.12 -1.30
C GLU A 29 -5.51 1.83 -1.82
N ALA A 30 -4.52 1.81 -0.92
CA ALA A 30 -3.14 1.51 -1.25
C ALA A 30 -2.96 0.12 -1.90
N LYS A 31 -3.81 -0.87 -1.57
CA LYS A 31 -3.77 -2.20 -2.19
C LYS A 31 -4.08 -2.20 -3.70
N HIS A 32 -4.71 -1.15 -4.22
CA HIS A 32 -4.97 -1.01 -5.65
C HIS A 32 -3.76 -0.52 -6.45
N CYS A 33 -2.70 -0.05 -5.77
CA CYS A 33 -1.47 0.42 -6.40
C CYS A 33 -0.52 -0.75 -6.70
N ASP A 34 0.18 -0.66 -7.83
CA ASP A 34 1.24 -1.62 -8.19
C ASP A 34 2.41 -1.58 -7.21
N ARG A 35 2.71 -0.39 -6.68
CA ARG A 35 3.76 -0.15 -5.69
C ARG A 35 3.25 0.76 -4.59
N VAL A 36 3.54 0.39 -3.35
CA VAL A 36 3.24 1.17 -2.14
C VAL A 36 4.55 1.60 -1.48
N VAL A 37 4.53 2.80 -0.92
CA VAL A 37 5.59 3.33 -0.05
C VAL A 37 4.92 3.66 1.28
N MET A 38 5.42 3.08 2.37
CA MET A 38 4.99 3.40 3.73
C MET A 38 6.01 4.32 4.36
N ILE A 39 5.54 5.43 4.93
CA ILE A 39 6.37 6.47 5.54
C ILE A 39 5.98 6.60 7.00
N ASP A 40 6.98 6.64 7.88
CA ASP A 40 6.82 6.96 9.29
C ASP A 40 7.89 7.96 9.72
N VAL A 41 7.49 9.02 10.44
CA VAL A 41 8.38 10.10 10.90
C VAL A 41 9.38 10.58 9.82
N GLY A 42 8.88 10.74 8.59
CA GLY A 42 9.69 11.21 7.44
C GLY A 42 10.65 10.17 6.85
N LYS A 43 10.62 8.91 7.30
CA LYS A 43 11.45 7.80 6.79
C LYS A 43 10.60 6.77 6.07
N ILE A 44 11.13 6.21 4.98
CA ILE A 44 10.49 5.09 4.28
C ILE A 44 10.75 3.83 5.11
N VAL A 45 9.68 3.21 5.61
CA VAL A 45 9.75 1.99 6.42
C VAL A 45 9.51 0.72 5.59
N ALA A 46 8.81 0.85 4.46
CA ALA A 46 8.64 -0.22 3.48
C ALA A 46 8.34 0.35 2.09
N MET A 47 8.78 -0.36 1.06
CA MET A 47 8.45 -0.06 -0.33
C MET A 47 8.39 -1.34 -1.17
N GLY A 48 7.41 -1.44 -2.06
CA GLY A 48 7.28 -2.57 -2.98
C GLY A 48 5.83 -2.85 -3.37
N ARG A 49 5.59 -3.99 -4.02
CA ARG A 49 4.21 -4.48 -4.25
C ARG A 49 3.55 -4.75 -2.90
N PRO A 50 2.24 -4.51 -2.74
CA PRO A 50 1.52 -4.81 -1.49
C PRO A 50 1.79 -6.22 -0.96
N SER A 51 1.74 -7.23 -1.84
CA SER A 51 1.98 -8.64 -1.49
C SER A 51 3.40 -8.91 -0.99
N ASP A 52 4.41 -8.23 -1.54
CA ASP A 52 5.79 -8.36 -1.09
C ASP A 52 6.01 -7.70 0.28
N ILE A 53 5.35 -6.57 0.52
CA ILE A 53 5.39 -5.89 1.83
C ILE A 53 4.79 -6.79 2.90
N ILE A 54 3.61 -7.37 2.63
CA ILE A 54 2.93 -8.29 3.56
C ILE A 54 3.84 -9.49 3.89
N ARG A 55 4.37 -10.16 2.86
CA ARG A 55 5.24 -11.34 3.04
C ARG A 55 6.50 -11.03 3.86
N LYS A 56 7.10 -9.85 3.68
CA LYS A 56 8.31 -9.43 4.42
C LYS A 56 8.01 -9.02 5.85
N ALA A 57 6.89 -8.32 6.08
CA ALA A 57 6.53 -7.81 7.40
C ALA A 57 6.04 -8.94 8.32
N LEU A 58 5.30 -9.90 7.76
CA LEU A 58 4.57 -10.94 8.49
C LEU A 58 4.76 -12.33 7.84
N PRO A 59 5.99 -12.88 7.84
CA PRO A 59 6.28 -14.16 7.17
C PRO A 59 5.48 -15.34 7.74
N ASP A 60 5.16 -15.31 9.03
CA ASP A 60 4.48 -16.41 9.75
C ASP A 60 2.95 -16.25 9.79
N LYS A 61 2.37 -15.28 9.07
CA LYS A 61 0.92 -15.01 9.06
C LYS A 61 0.37 -15.11 7.62
N PRO A 62 0.00 -16.31 7.15
CA PRO A 62 -0.35 -16.57 5.74
C PRO A 62 -1.61 -15.85 5.24
N ASN A 63 -2.46 -15.38 6.16
CA ASN A 63 -3.69 -14.62 5.86
C ASN A 63 -3.58 -13.14 6.25
N ALA A 64 -2.36 -12.62 6.42
CA ALA A 64 -2.16 -11.21 6.71
C ALA A 64 -2.55 -10.34 5.51
N ASP A 65 -3.07 -9.15 5.81
CA ASP A 65 -3.34 -8.12 4.81
C ASP A 65 -2.37 -6.94 4.91
N LEU A 66 -2.58 -5.94 4.05
CA LEU A 66 -1.73 -4.74 4.01
C LEU A 66 -1.86 -3.90 5.30
N ASN A 67 -3.02 -3.95 5.96
CA ASN A 67 -3.25 -3.24 7.21
C ASN A 67 -2.48 -3.89 8.38
N ASP A 68 -2.49 -5.22 8.47
CA ASP A 68 -1.67 -5.95 9.42
C ASP A 68 -0.18 -5.60 9.25
N ALA A 69 0.31 -5.57 8.00
CA ALA A 69 1.68 -5.22 7.70
C ALA A 69 2.01 -3.78 8.11
N PHE A 70 1.09 -2.84 7.85
CA PHE A 70 1.22 -1.45 8.29
C PHE A 70 1.37 -1.35 9.81
N VAL A 71 0.47 -1.97 10.58
CA VAL A 71 0.53 -1.94 12.06
C VAL A 71 1.84 -2.54 12.57
N ALA A 72 2.30 -3.65 11.99
CA ALA A 72 3.55 -4.29 12.37
C ALA A 72 4.77 -3.40 12.11
N LEU A 73 4.79 -2.69 10.97
CA LEU A 73 5.89 -1.79 10.60
C LEU A 73 5.90 -0.51 11.44
N MET A 74 4.75 0.10 11.70
CA MET A 74 4.67 1.34 12.50
C MET A 74 5.07 1.11 13.96
N ARG A 75 4.73 -0.05 14.52
CA ARG A 75 5.16 -0.43 15.87
C ARG A 75 6.69 -0.58 16.02
N ARG A 76 7.41 -0.95 14.95
CA ARG A 76 8.87 -1.13 14.98
C ARG A 76 9.64 0.19 14.91
N SER A 77 8.99 1.26 14.48
CA SER A 77 9.58 2.58 14.29
C SER A 77 9.44 3.49 15.51
N THR A 78 8.63 3.08 16.50
CA THR A 78 8.55 3.78 17.79
C THR A 78 9.76 3.37 18.63
N PRO A 79 10.60 4.34 19.10
CA PRO A 79 11.77 4.04 19.93
C PRO A 79 11.39 3.48 21.31
#